data_AF-A0A4V6IM84-F1
#
_entry.id   AF-A0A4V6IM84-F1
#
_cell.length_a   1.000
_cell.length_b   1.000
_cell.length_c   1.000
_cell.angle_alpha   90.00
_cell.angle_beta   90.00
_cell.angle_gamma   90.00
#
_symmetry.space_group_name_H-M   'P 1'
#
loop_
_entity.id
_entity.type
_entity.pdbx_description
1 polymer ?
#
loop_
_entity_poly.entity_id
_entity_poly.type
_entity_poly.pdbx_seq_one_letter_code
_entity_poly.pdbx_strand_id
1 'polypeptide(L)'
;MKRLFAALALCSLLAPISRAAPVGVPKLDVEKSCREAQAFGFGGGQDDKLAYKGCMQDENDALAQLKKNWSRYKPENRANCVAQGISPMPSYVEILTCIEMYDDASQLNRPGSSVRPFNGKVPADAPPAMTPPAPANPIDSK
;
A
#
# COMPACT_ATOMS: atom_id res chain seq x y z
N MET A 1 3.24 51.14 -53.28
CA MET A 1 2.53 51.40 -52.00
C MET A 1 1.43 50.35 -51.88
N LYS A 2 1.29 49.48 -50.88
CA LYS A 2 1.75 49.44 -49.49
C LYS A 2 2.06 47.97 -49.10
N ARG A 3 3.04 47.78 -48.21
CA ARG A 3 3.28 46.52 -47.50
C ARG A 3 2.24 46.38 -46.40
N LEU A 4 1.60 45.21 -46.27
CA LEU A 4 0.84 44.86 -45.08
C LEU A 4 1.54 43.67 -44.43
N PHE A 5 2.26 43.98 -43.34
CA PHE A 5 2.76 43.03 -42.37
C PHE A 5 1.66 42.72 -41.33
N ALA A 6 1.88 41.63 -40.59
CA ALA A 6 1.37 41.33 -39.24
C ALA A 6 0.01 40.60 -39.18
N ALA A 7 -0.17 39.53 -38.40
CA ALA A 7 0.74 38.78 -37.54
C ALA A 7 0.09 37.40 -37.29
N LEU A 8 0.88 36.33 -37.32
CA LEU A 8 0.47 35.03 -36.79
C LEU A 8 0.30 35.16 -35.28
N ALA A 9 -0.95 35.20 -34.81
CA ALA A 9 -1.26 35.07 -33.40
C ALA A 9 -1.14 33.58 -33.00
N LEU A 10 0.09 33.13 -32.74
CA LEU A 10 0.35 31.83 -32.11
C LEU A 10 0.07 31.97 -30.61
N CYS A 11 -1.18 31.75 -30.23
CA CYS A 11 -1.61 31.79 -28.83
C CYS A 11 -1.15 30.51 -28.12
N SER A 12 0.05 30.55 -27.54
CA SER A 12 0.61 29.45 -26.74
C SER A 12 -0.28 29.18 -25.53
N LEU A 13 -1.01 28.05 -25.54
CA LEU A 13 -1.68 27.50 -24.35
C LEU A 13 -0.61 27.09 -23.32
N LEU A 14 -0.23 28.00 -22.43
CA LEU A 14 0.45 27.61 -21.19
C LEU A 14 -0.60 27.07 -20.22
N ALA A 15 -0.85 25.77 -20.29
CA ALA A 15 -1.61 25.09 -19.25
C ALA A 15 -0.81 25.13 -17.93
N PRO A 16 -1.42 25.56 -16.80
CA PRO A 16 -0.74 25.49 -15.52
C PRO A 16 -0.52 24.02 -15.16
N ILE A 17 0.76 23.65 -14.98
CA ILE A 17 1.11 22.37 -14.38
C ILE A 17 0.75 22.48 -12.90
N SER A 18 -0.44 22.01 -12.53
CA SER A 18 -0.84 21.89 -11.12
C SER A 18 0.12 20.93 -10.42
N ARG A 19 1.11 21.49 -9.72
CA ARG A 19 1.94 20.72 -8.78
C ARG A 19 1.04 20.38 -7.60
N ALA A 20 0.46 19.19 -7.60
CA ALA A 20 -0.21 18.66 -6.42
C ALA A 20 0.76 18.76 -5.24
N ALA A 21 0.36 19.50 -4.19
CA ALA A 21 1.11 19.52 -2.94
C ALA A 21 1.32 18.08 -2.47
N PRO A 22 2.42 17.76 -1.77
CA PRO A 22 2.58 16.45 -1.16
C PRO A 22 1.46 16.29 -0.10
N VAL A 23 0.35 15.69 -0.51
CA VAL A 23 -0.71 15.23 0.40
C VAL A 23 -0.01 14.25 1.32
N GLY A 24 0.01 14.51 2.62
CA GLY A 24 0.59 13.60 3.61
C GLY A 24 -0.15 12.26 3.65
N VAL A 25 0.30 11.33 4.49
CA VAL A 25 -0.46 10.10 4.74
C VAL A 25 -1.87 10.50 5.21
N PRO A 26 -2.95 10.02 4.55
CA PRO A 26 -4.31 10.38 4.92
C PRO A 26 -4.63 9.86 6.33
N LYS A 27 -5.62 10.47 6.98
CA LYS A 27 -6.15 9.94 8.24
C LYS A 27 -7.27 8.95 7.93
N LEU A 28 -7.04 7.68 8.24
CA LEU A 28 -8.00 6.61 8.12
C LEU A 28 -8.63 6.28 9.48
N ASP A 29 -9.93 5.97 9.47
CA ASP A 29 -10.65 5.39 10.62
C ASP A 29 -10.49 3.86 10.60
N VAL A 30 -9.31 3.40 10.99
CA VAL A 30 -8.96 1.97 11.03
C VAL A 30 -9.63 1.23 12.18
N GLU A 31 -10.15 1.94 13.17
CA GLU A 31 -10.86 1.30 14.27
C GLU A 31 -12.13 0.61 13.78
N LYS A 32 -12.81 1.19 12.77
CA LYS A 32 -13.96 0.55 12.13
C LYS A 32 -13.56 -0.79 11.53
N SER A 33 -12.49 -0.80 10.74
CA SER A 33 -11.93 -2.00 10.11
C SER A 33 -11.52 -3.05 11.13
N CYS A 34 -10.87 -2.63 12.23
CA CYS A 34 -10.47 -3.55 13.29
C CYS A 34 -11.66 -4.09 14.10
N ARG A 35 -12.73 -3.32 14.29
CA ARG A 35 -13.98 -3.81 14.89
C ARG A 35 -14.66 -4.83 13.99
N GLU A 36 -14.65 -4.62 12.68
CA GLU A 36 -15.17 -5.58 11.71
C GLU A 36 -14.32 -6.86 11.72
N ALA A 37 -12.99 -6.76 11.70
CA ALA A 37 -12.07 -7.89 11.82
C ALA A 37 -12.28 -8.68 13.13
N GLN A 38 -12.51 -7.98 14.24
CA GLN A 38 -12.86 -8.59 15.53
C GLN A 38 -14.13 -9.44 15.44
N ALA A 39 -15.16 -8.97 14.72
CA ALA A 39 -16.43 -9.69 14.59
C ALA A 39 -16.30 -11.00 13.78
N PHE A 40 -15.23 -11.17 13.01
CA PHE A 40 -14.90 -12.41 12.30
C PHE A 40 -13.99 -13.35 13.11
N GLY A 41 -13.60 -12.98 14.34
CA GLY A 41 -12.85 -13.85 15.24
C GLY A 41 -13.65 -15.11 15.60
N PHE A 42 -13.09 -16.29 15.32
CA PHE A 42 -13.75 -17.57 15.62
C PHE A 42 -13.71 -17.97 17.11
N GLY A 43 -13.01 -17.20 17.95
CA GLY A 43 -12.69 -17.59 19.33
C GLY A 43 -13.70 -17.12 20.38
N GLY A 44 -14.41 -16.03 20.15
CA GLY A 44 -15.38 -15.47 21.10
C GLY A 44 -14.71 -14.86 22.34
N GLY A 45 -15.18 -13.68 22.76
CA GLY A 45 -14.83 -13.12 24.07
C GLY A 45 -13.39 -12.61 24.19
N GLN A 46 -12.48 -13.39 24.78
CA GLN A 46 -11.08 -12.98 25.03
C GLN A 46 -10.29 -12.90 23.71
N ASP A 47 -10.51 -13.85 22.81
CA ASP A 47 -9.80 -13.96 21.53
C ASP A 47 -10.19 -12.82 20.57
N ASP A 48 -11.46 -12.42 20.58
CA ASP A 48 -11.96 -11.27 19.82
C ASP A 48 -11.26 -9.97 20.26
N LYS A 49 -11.00 -9.80 21.56
CA LYS A 49 -10.26 -8.64 22.07
C LYS A 49 -8.79 -8.67 21.64
N LEU A 50 -8.19 -9.86 21.58
CA LEU A 50 -6.83 -10.03 21.08
C LEU A 50 -6.75 -9.72 19.58
N ALA A 51 -7.75 -10.14 18.79
CA ALA A 51 -7.85 -9.83 17.36
C ALA A 51 -7.94 -8.31 17.10
N TYR A 52 -8.80 -7.60 17.84
CA TYR A 52 -8.88 -6.14 17.74
C TYR A 52 -7.54 -5.47 18.07
N LYS A 53 -6.89 -5.90 19.17
CA LYS A 53 -5.61 -5.33 19.60
C LYS A 53 -4.51 -5.58 18.58
N GLY A 54 -4.44 -6.80 18.01
CA GLY A 54 -3.49 -7.15 16.95
C GLY A 54 -3.69 -6.27 15.71
N CYS A 55 -4.93 -6.18 15.22
CA CYS A 55 -5.26 -5.31 14.10
C CYS A 55 -4.84 -3.85 14.35
N MET A 56 -5.19 -3.29 15.51
CA MET A 56 -4.81 -1.91 15.84
C MET A 56 -3.28 -1.74 15.92
N GLN A 57 -2.53 -2.76 16.34
CA GLN A 57 -1.08 -2.71 16.35
C GLN A 57 -0.53 -2.67 14.93
N ASP A 58 -0.97 -3.58 14.06
CA ASP A 58 -0.53 -3.67 12.66
C ASP A 58 -0.81 -2.37 11.89
N GLU A 59 -2.00 -1.80 12.09
CA GLU A 59 -2.41 -0.53 11.48
C GLU A 59 -1.55 0.65 11.94
N ASN A 60 -1.20 0.70 13.23
CA ASN A 60 -0.34 1.75 13.76
C ASN A 60 1.11 1.62 13.28
N ASP A 61 1.62 0.39 13.21
CA ASP A 61 2.96 0.10 12.70
C ASP A 61 3.06 0.45 11.21
N ALA A 62 2.04 0.09 10.42
CA ALA A 62 1.96 0.46 9.00
C ALA A 62 1.89 1.99 8.82
N LEU A 63 1.08 2.70 9.63
CA LEU A 63 1.03 4.16 9.62
C LEU A 63 2.39 4.79 9.94
N ALA A 64 3.13 4.24 10.91
CA ALA A 64 4.46 4.72 11.26
C ALA A 64 5.44 4.56 10.08
N GLN A 65 5.40 3.41 9.40
CA GLN A 65 6.22 3.16 8.21
C GLN A 65 5.87 4.09 7.05
N LEU A 66 4.58 4.25 6.77
CA LEU A 66 4.08 5.19 5.76
C LEU A 66 4.56 6.60 6.07
N LYS A 67 4.39 7.10 7.30
CA LYS A 67 4.86 8.44 7.71
C LYS A 67 6.36 8.62 7.51
N LYS A 68 7.16 7.61 7.86
CA LYS A 68 8.62 7.64 7.73
C LYS A 68 9.09 7.72 6.28
N ASN A 69 8.43 6.97 5.39
CA ASN A 69 8.89 6.79 4.02
C ASN A 69 8.06 7.56 2.98
N TRP A 70 6.99 8.24 3.37
CA TRP A 70 5.98 8.80 2.47
C TRP A 70 6.54 9.61 1.30
N SER A 71 7.51 10.48 1.57
CA SER A 71 8.11 11.35 0.56
C SER A 71 9.01 10.60 -0.44
N ARG A 72 9.45 9.37 -0.12
CA ARG A 72 10.28 8.52 -0.99
C ARG A 72 9.44 7.86 -2.07
N TYR A 73 8.18 7.56 -1.78
CA TYR A 73 7.29 6.90 -2.72
C TYR A 73 6.85 7.87 -3.83
N LYS A 74 6.73 7.33 -5.05
CA LYS A 74 6.26 8.10 -6.22
C LYS A 74 4.88 8.71 -5.95
N PRO A 75 4.63 9.98 -6.36
CA PRO A 75 3.32 10.62 -6.19
C PRO A 75 2.15 9.78 -6.74
N GLU A 76 2.35 9.12 -7.87
CA GLU A 76 1.35 8.26 -8.51
C GLU A 76 1.02 7.03 -7.66
N ASN A 77 2.04 6.32 -7.16
CA ASN A 77 1.84 5.17 -6.27
C ASN A 77 1.10 5.59 -4.98
N ARG A 78 1.45 6.75 -4.42
CA ARG A 78 0.74 7.31 -3.25
C ARG A 78 -0.74 7.52 -3.54
N ALA A 79 -1.07 8.15 -4.66
CA ALA A 79 -2.46 8.40 -5.03
C ALA A 79 -3.23 7.09 -5.28
N ASN A 80 -2.63 6.16 -6.04
CA ASN A 80 -3.26 4.89 -6.38
C ASN A 80 -3.48 3.99 -5.16
N CYS A 81 -2.49 3.86 -4.28
CA CYS A 81 -2.60 3.03 -3.09
C CYS A 81 -3.52 3.62 -2.02
N VAL A 82 -3.54 4.95 -1.87
CA VAL A 82 -4.52 5.62 -0.99
C VAL A 82 -5.95 5.36 -1.44
N ALA A 83 -6.22 5.39 -2.75
CA ALA A 83 -7.56 5.09 -3.26
C ALA A 83 -8.02 3.67 -2.91
N GLN A 84 -7.09 2.70 -2.92
CA GLN A 84 -7.37 1.31 -2.56
C GLN A 84 -7.51 1.10 -1.04
N GLY A 85 -6.67 1.75 -0.23
CA GLY A 85 -6.70 1.56 1.22
C GLY A 85 -7.75 2.41 1.96
N ILE A 86 -8.52 3.26 1.28
CA ILE A 86 -9.66 3.98 1.90
C ILE A 86 -10.96 3.18 1.81
N SER A 87 -11.13 2.34 0.79
CA SER A 87 -12.41 1.71 0.46
C SER A 87 -12.22 0.33 -0.17
N PRO A 88 -13.00 -0.69 0.21
CA PRO A 88 -14.23 -0.63 1.02
C PRO A 88 -13.99 -0.49 2.53
N MET A 89 -12.79 -0.86 3.00
CA MET A 89 -12.43 -0.88 4.42
C MET A 89 -11.11 -0.13 4.61
N PRO A 90 -11.06 0.92 5.44
CA PRO A 90 -9.84 1.71 5.63
C PRO A 90 -8.70 0.89 6.25
N SER A 91 -7.53 0.83 5.61
CA SER A 91 -6.37 0.12 6.15
C SER A 91 -5.06 0.77 5.69
N TYR A 92 -4.18 1.11 6.64
CA TYR A 92 -2.80 1.51 6.38
C TYR A 92 -1.92 0.33 5.98
N VAL A 93 -2.22 -0.88 6.47
CA VAL A 93 -1.54 -2.10 6.04
C VAL A 93 -1.70 -2.26 4.52
N GLU A 94 -2.93 -2.15 4.02
CA GLU A 94 -3.21 -2.23 2.57
C GLU A 94 -2.50 -1.12 1.77
N ILE A 95 -2.48 0.13 2.26
CA ILE A 95 -1.74 1.21 1.59
C ILE A 95 -0.25 0.89 1.52
N LEU A 96 0.33 0.44 2.64
CA LEU A 96 1.76 0.14 2.74
C LEU A 96 2.13 -1.03 1.82
N THR A 97 1.39 -2.13 1.90
CA THR A 97 1.63 -3.31 1.05
C THR A 97 1.49 -2.95 -0.43
N CYS A 98 0.44 -2.22 -0.81
CA CYS A 98 0.28 -1.73 -2.18
C CYS A 98 1.50 -0.92 -2.65
N ILE A 99 1.98 0.02 -1.83
CA ILE A 99 3.05 0.93 -2.24
C ILE A 99 4.41 0.23 -2.33
N GLU A 100 4.66 -0.73 -1.45
CA GLU A 100 5.85 -1.60 -1.47
C GLU A 100 5.86 -2.48 -2.72
N MET A 101 4.73 -3.08 -3.08
CA MET A 101 4.59 -3.87 -4.31
C MET A 101 4.90 -3.04 -5.57
N TYR A 102 4.38 -1.80 -5.66
CA TYR A 102 4.70 -0.91 -6.78
C TYR A 102 6.18 -0.49 -6.79
N ASP A 103 6.79 -0.28 -5.62
CA ASP A 103 8.19 0.09 -5.53
C ASP A 103 9.08 -1.06 -6.03
N ASP A 104 8.85 -2.28 -5.53
CA ASP A 104 9.53 -3.50 -5.94
C ASP A 104 9.40 -3.78 -7.44
N ALA A 105 8.17 -3.70 -7.99
CA ALA A 105 7.94 -3.86 -9.42
C ALA A 105 8.71 -2.82 -10.25
N SER A 106 8.85 -1.60 -9.74
CA SER A 106 9.61 -0.56 -10.42
C SER A 106 11.12 -0.81 -10.41
N GLN A 107 11.64 -1.49 -9.39
CA GLN A 107 13.04 -1.91 -9.33
C GLN A 107 13.37 -2.97 -10.38
N LEU A 108 12.45 -3.90 -10.65
CA LEU A 108 12.62 -4.92 -11.70
C LEU A 108 12.65 -4.32 -13.11
N ASN A 109 11.94 -3.21 -13.34
CA ASN A 109 11.90 -2.53 -14.63
C ASN A 109 13.07 -1.55 -14.86
N ARG A 110 14.03 -1.45 -13.94
CA ARG A 110 15.21 -0.60 -14.12
C ARG A 110 16.13 -1.18 -15.19
N PRO A 111 16.62 -0.37 -16.16
CA PRO A 111 17.64 -0.81 -17.11
C PRO A 111 18.87 -1.36 -16.37
N GLY A 112 19.20 -2.63 -16.60
CA GLY A 112 20.29 -3.32 -15.91
C GLY A 112 19.88 -4.20 -14.72
N SER A 113 18.60 -4.25 -14.35
CA SER A 113 18.10 -5.28 -13.43
C SER A 113 18.17 -6.65 -14.11
N SER A 114 19.19 -7.43 -13.78
CA SER A 114 19.25 -8.84 -14.16
C SER A 114 18.30 -9.61 -13.24
N VAL A 115 17.16 -10.05 -13.79
CA VAL A 115 16.37 -11.10 -13.16
C VAL A 115 17.25 -12.36 -13.19
N ARG A 116 17.89 -12.68 -12.07
CA ARG A 116 18.65 -13.93 -11.96
C ARG A 116 17.64 -15.07 -12.10
N PRO A 117 17.84 -16.03 -13.03
CA PRO A 117 16.99 -17.20 -13.11
C PRO A 117 16.94 -17.89 -11.74
N PHE A 118 15.75 -18.22 -11.26
CA PHE A 118 15.61 -18.97 -10.03
C PHE A 118 16.10 -20.40 -10.28
N ASN A 119 17.36 -20.67 -9.96
CA ASN A 119 18.02 -21.94 -10.29
C ASN A 119 17.72 -23.05 -9.26
N GLY A 120 16.51 -23.04 -8.70
CA GLY A 120 15.97 -24.07 -7.80
C GLY A 120 16.67 -24.27 -6.46
N LYS A 121 17.78 -23.57 -6.18
CA LYS A 121 18.47 -23.63 -4.88
C LYS A 121 17.93 -22.55 -3.96
N VAL A 122 17.17 -22.97 -2.95
CA VAL A 122 16.85 -22.14 -1.78
C VAL A 122 18.18 -21.74 -1.11
N PRO A 123 18.44 -20.43 -0.90
CA PRO A 123 19.61 -20.00 -0.14
C PRO A 123 19.62 -20.64 1.24
N ALA A 124 20.79 -21.07 1.72
CA ALA A 124 20.93 -21.68 3.05
C ALA A 124 20.48 -20.75 4.19
N ASP A 125 20.48 -19.43 3.94
CA ASP A 125 20.08 -18.39 4.89
C ASP A 125 18.61 -17.96 4.73
N ALA A 126 17.81 -18.66 3.92
CA ALA A 126 16.38 -18.37 3.85
C ALA A 126 15.75 -18.60 5.23
N PRO A 127 14.94 -17.66 5.75
CA PRO A 127 14.20 -17.90 6.98
C PRO A 127 13.35 -19.17 6.82
N PRO A 128 13.20 -19.98 7.87
CA PRO A 128 12.38 -21.18 7.79
C PRO A 128 10.99 -20.79 7.29
N ALA A 129 10.47 -21.55 6.33
CA ALA A 129 9.08 -21.39 5.92
C ALA A 129 8.22 -21.45 7.18
N MET A 130 7.43 -20.40 7.42
CA MET A 130 6.44 -20.43 8.50
C MET A 130 5.52 -21.61 8.19
N THR A 131 5.63 -22.68 8.99
CA THR A 131 4.70 -23.80 8.88
C THR A 131 3.31 -23.26 9.19
N PRO A 132 2.31 -23.51 8.33
CA PRO A 132 0.94 -23.14 8.64
C PRO A 132 0.56 -23.75 9.99
N PRO A 133 -0.25 -23.04 10.82
CA PRO A 133 -0.73 -23.61 12.06
C PRO A 133 -1.43 -24.94 11.77
N ALA A 134 -1.18 -25.94 12.61
CA ALA A 134 -1.84 -27.24 12.50
C ALA A 134 -3.37 -27.03 12.41
N PRO A 135 -4.08 -27.83 11.58
CA PRO A 135 -5.53 -27.74 11.53
C PRO A 135 -6.09 -27.91 12.94
N ALA A 136 -6.99 -27.01 13.34
CA ALA A 136 -7.67 -27.12 14.62
C ALA A 136 -8.34 -28.50 14.70
N ASN A 137 -8.16 -29.19 15.83
CA ASN A 137 -8.80 -30.47 16.09
C ASN A 137 -10.32 -30.35 15.85
N PRO A 138 -10.99 -31.40 15.35
CA PRO A 138 -12.45 -31.40 15.24
C PRO A 138 -13.06 -31.03 16.60
N ILE A 139 -13.91 -30.00 16.62
CA ILE A 139 -14.71 -29.65 17.80
C ILE A 139 -15.63 -30.84 18.05
N ASP A 140 -15.33 -31.63 19.08
CA ASP A 140 -16.23 -32.67 19.59
C ASP A 140 -17.54 -31.98 20.02
N SER A 141 -18.57 -32.12 19.19
CA SER A 141 -19.92 -31.66 19.50
C SER A 141 -20.52 -32.62 20.53
N LYS A 142 -20.72 -32.14 21.76
CA LYS A 142 -21.51 -32.83 22.78
C LYS A 142 -22.68 -31.97 23.23
#